data_AF-A0A962AJK6-F1
#
_entry.id   AF-A0A962AJK6-F1
#
_cell.length_a   1.000
_cell.length_b   1.000
_cell.length_c   1.000
_cell.angle_alpha   90.00
_cell.angle_beta   90.00
_cell.angle_gamma   90.00
#
_symmetry.space_group_name_H-M   'P 1'
#
loop_
_entity.id
_entity.type
_entity.pdbx_description
1 polymer ?
#
loop_
_entity_poly.entity_id
_entity_poly.type
_entity_poly.pdbx_seq_one_letter_code
_entity_poly.pdbx_strand_id
1 'polypeptide(L)'
;MLRRRSLLALLGIGVSAFGLAAHIHAAAAATGQTFTPVTSWSISRVDPTAGGAPYCTLARRFDGNTVITFARNTSGEGTVAVDFQQPLFDPNQTYRIGLQAGNGLKREFLTRPATPNALVLRTGQDPQFFNALSNASELGVILDDTRYAFSVPDFGNGTSQLVNCIGAAPQVTAPQPANTASADDGALNDLRTQLNALKQENAGIVAALKQQGTTSAAATGALPATAENRELTDKLAKLESEKNALVENLQNERARQQQEAQDEQTLKQALEDQKSLKSMLESERQQRAALEASLGQKTADAEKRGELRARITALEASNSELKTLRETLESERQKRLEVEKLLQDQKTKAAASLEDQERLRTRVSELEKQNKSLQQTAGQVADMKSQLEDTGARASMEQARREAAEKALQEMQLSSADAAVKMADMQKQL
;
A
#
# COMPACT_ATOMS: atom_id res chain seq x y z
N MET A 1 31.96 -82.74 -7.77
CA MET A 1 33.24 -81.99 -7.81
C MET A 1 32.90 -80.50 -7.80
N LEU A 2 33.20 -79.80 -6.70
CA LEU A 2 34.22 -78.72 -6.63
C LEU A 2 34.08 -77.64 -7.72
N ARG A 3 34.15 -76.33 -7.48
CA ARG A 3 34.22 -75.44 -6.30
C ARG A 3 34.44 -74.02 -6.89
N ARG A 4 34.21 -72.97 -6.09
CA ARG A 4 34.62 -71.53 -6.24
C ARG A 4 33.65 -70.66 -7.04
N ARG A 5 32.91 -69.70 -6.44
CA ARG A 5 33.27 -68.52 -5.59
C ARG A 5 34.21 -67.51 -6.27
N SER A 6 33.65 -66.34 -6.61
CA SER A 6 34.18 -64.95 -6.52
C SER A 6 33.02 -64.03 -6.95
N LEU A 7 32.27 -63.33 -6.10
CA LEU A 7 32.61 -62.17 -5.25
C LEU A 7 33.30 -61.05 -6.05
N LEU A 8 32.48 -60.11 -6.53
CA LEU A 8 32.91 -58.73 -6.74
C LEU A 8 31.72 -57.78 -6.56
N ALA A 9 31.80 -57.03 -5.47
CA ALA A 9 30.92 -55.94 -5.12
C ALA A 9 31.26 -54.72 -5.99
N LEU A 10 30.24 -54.07 -6.54
CA LEU A 10 30.34 -52.69 -7.01
C LEU A 10 29.23 -51.89 -6.32
N LEU A 11 29.68 -51.07 -5.37
CA LEU A 11 28.94 -49.99 -4.74
C LEU A 11 28.58 -48.96 -5.82
N GLY A 12 27.33 -48.97 -6.26
CA GLY A 12 26.74 -47.86 -6.99
C GLY A 12 26.32 -46.76 -6.02
N ILE A 13 27.13 -45.71 -5.91
CA ILE A 13 26.75 -44.45 -5.27
C ILE A 13 25.67 -43.82 -6.14
N GLY A 14 24.41 -44.07 -5.79
CA GLY A 14 23.27 -43.35 -6.35
C GLY A 14 23.29 -41.92 -5.81
N VAL A 15 23.78 -40.99 -6.60
CA VAL A 15 23.57 -39.55 -6.38
C VAL A 15 22.09 -39.28 -6.61
N SER A 16 21.32 -39.24 -5.52
CA SER A 16 19.96 -38.72 -5.52
C SER A 16 20.01 -37.22 -5.86
N ALA A 17 19.85 -36.91 -7.14
CA ALA A 17 19.52 -35.57 -7.59
C ALA A 17 18.14 -35.20 -7.02
N PHE A 18 18.12 -34.56 -5.85
CA PHE A 18 16.97 -33.79 -5.40
C PHE A 18 16.80 -32.61 -6.36
N GLY A 19 16.03 -32.85 -7.43
CA GLY A 19 15.44 -31.80 -8.23
C GLY A 19 14.47 -31.02 -7.36
N LEU A 20 14.95 -29.93 -6.76
CA LEU A 20 14.11 -28.83 -6.32
C LEU A 20 13.43 -28.26 -7.57
N ALA A 21 12.29 -28.87 -7.94
CA ALA A 21 11.31 -28.21 -8.77
C ALA A 21 10.84 -26.99 -7.99
N ALA A 22 11.45 -25.85 -8.27
CA ALA A 22 10.87 -24.57 -7.95
C ALA A 22 9.53 -24.53 -8.68
N HIS A 23 8.45 -24.82 -7.95
CA HIS A 23 7.11 -24.44 -8.38
C HIS A 23 7.10 -22.92 -8.46
N ILE A 24 7.48 -22.41 -9.64
CA ILE A 24 7.12 -21.09 -10.11
C ILE A 24 5.59 -21.14 -10.17
N HIS A 25 4.95 -20.78 -9.05
CA HIS A 25 3.56 -20.37 -9.05
C HIS A 25 3.54 -19.10 -9.89
N ALA A 26 3.39 -19.27 -11.20
CA ALA A 26 2.87 -18.21 -12.03
C ALA A 26 1.57 -17.79 -11.35
N ALA A 27 1.59 -16.61 -10.73
CA ALA A 27 0.41 -16.00 -10.17
C ALA A 27 -0.56 -15.86 -11.35
N ALA A 28 -1.48 -16.83 -11.47
CA ALA A 28 -2.63 -16.69 -12.33
C ALA A 28 -3.25 -15.36 -11.93
N ALA A 29 -3.25 -14.40 -12.85
CA ALA A 29 -3.94 -13.14 -12.64
C ALA A 29 -5.36 -13.51 -12.22
N ALA A 30 -5.69 -13.24 -10.96
CA ALA A 30 -7.00 -13.59 -10.41
C ALA A 30 -8.04 -13.02 -11.37
N THR A 31 -8.83 -13.90 -11.99
CA THR A 31 -9.98 -13.54 -12.84
C THR A 31 -10.98 -12.83 -11.96
N GLY A 32 -10.79 -11.52 -11.82
CA GLY A 32 -11.62 -10.69 -10.98
C GLY A 32 -12.77 -10.11 -11.78
N GLN A 33 -13.97 -10.15 -11.21
CA GLN A 33 -15.12 -9.45 -11.77
C GLN A 33 -15.07 -7.99 -11.31
N THR A 34 -15.16 -7.05 -12.26
CA THR A 34 -15.25 -5.62 -11.96
C THR A 34 -16.71 -5.18 -12.00
N PHE A 35 -17.09 -4.39 -10.99
CA PHE A 35 -18.41 -3.82 -10.81
C PHE A 35 -18.36 -2.31 -10.98
N THR A 36 -19.26 -1.80 -11.82
CA THR A 36 -19.41 -0.37 -12.11
C THR A 36 -20.60 0.23 -11.37
N PRO A 37 -20.48 1.45 -10.84
CA PRO A 37 -21.55 2.08 -10.08
C PRO A 37 -22.73 2.45 -10.97
N VAL A 38 -23.95 2.08 -10.59
CA VAL A 38 -25.19 2.46 -11.32
C VAL A 38 -25.99 3.55 -10.62
N THR A 39 -25.67 3.85 -9.36
CA THR A 39 -26.23 4.98 -8.61
C THR A 39 -25.12 5.84 -8.00
N SER A 40 -25.46 7.07 -7.63
CA SER A 40 -24.65 7.86 -6.69
C SER A 40 -24.63 7.22 -5.30
N TRP A 41 -23.78 7.74 -4.41
CA TRP A 41 -23.85 7.39 -2.99
C TRP A 41 -25.15 7.94 -2.39
N SER A 42 -25.86 7.12 -1.63
CA SER A 42 -27.04 7.49 -0.85
C SER A 42 -26.69 7.41 0.64
N ILE A 43 -27.06 8.45 1.39
CA ILE A 43 -26.81 8.52 2.82
C ILE A 43 -28.11 8.37 3.61
N SER A 44 -28.07 7.62 4.69
CA SER A 44 -29.22 7.46 5.59
C SER A 44 -28.76 7.32 7.04
N ARG A 45 -29.42 8.06 7.93
CA ARG A 45 -29.22 7.95 9.38
C ARG A 45 -30.14 6.88 9.93
N VAL A 46 -29.64 6.09 10.87
CA VAL A 46 -30.41 5.12 11.63
C VAL A 46 -30.25 5.44 13.10
N ASP A 47 -31.38 5.70 13.76
CA ASP A 47 -31.49 5.92 15.20
C ASP A 47 -32.17 4.68 15.83
N PRO A 48 -31.42 3.74 16.42
CA PRO A 48 -31.97 2.48 16.92
C PRO A 48 -32.91 2.72 18.11
N THR A 49 -34.10 2.13 18.08
CA THR A 49 -35.09 2.25 19.16
C THR A 49 -34.75 1.44 20.42
N ALA A 50 -33.82 0.47 20.33
CA ALA A 50 -33.52 -0.50 21.38
C ALA A 50 -32.14 -0.31 22.04
N GLY A 51 -31.68 0.93 22.20
CA GLY A 51 -30.45 1.24 22.96
C GLY A 51 -29.13 1.09 22.19
N GLY A 52 -29.18 1.04 20.85
CA GLY A 52 -27.98 1.12 20.00
C GLY A 52 -27.54 2.56 19.76
N ALA A 53 -26.23 2.79 19.60
CA ALA A 53 -25.73 4.10 19.20
C ALA A 53 -26.23 4.45 17.79
N PRO A 54 -26.65 5.71 17.54
CA PRO A 54 -27.04 6.14 16.22
C PRO A 54 -25.86 6.00 15.25
N TYR A 55 -26.18 5.62 14.01
CA TYR A 55 -25.18 5.45 12.97
C TYR A 55 -25.69 5.97 11.64
N CYS A 56 -24.76 6.31 10.76
CA CYS A 56 -25.08 6.66 9.38
C CYS A 56 -24.62 5.55 8.46
N THR A 57 -25.33 5.41 7.35
CA THR A 57 -25.05 4.46 6.28
C THR A 57 -24.82 5.23 4.99
N LEU A 58 -23.89 4.74 4.19
CA LEU A 58 -23.53 5.24 2.87
C LEU A 58 -23.60 4.04 1.92
N ALA A 59 -24.64 4.00 1.09
CA ALA A 59 -24.94 2.87 0.22
C ALA A 59 -24.84 3.26 -1.25
N ARG A 60 -24.44 2.31 -2.09
CA ARG A 60 -24.43 2.44 -3.54
C ARG A 60 -24.73 1.12 -4.21
N ARG A 61 -25.51 1.18 -5.29
CA ARG A 61 -25.76 0.05 -6.17
C ARG A 61 -24.76 0.04 -7.33
N PHE A 62 -24.34 -1.15 -7.69
CA PHE A 62 -23.48 -1.47 -8.82
C PHE A 62 -24.25 -2.31 -9.85
N ASP A 63 -23.65 -2.52 -11.01
CA ASP A 63 -24.11 -3.50 -11.99
C ASP A 63 -24.29 -4.90 -11.36
N GLY A 64 -25.16 -5.72 -11.98
CA GLY A 64 -25.60 -6.98 -11.37
C GLY A 64 -26.50 -6.80 -10.13
N ASN A 65 -26.94 -5.56 -9.85
CA ASN A 65 -27.74 -5.18 -8.68
C ASN A 65 -27.01 -5.32 -7.33
N THR A 66 -25.70 -5.58 -7.33
CA THR A 66 -24.89 -5.66 -6.11
C THR A 66 -24.91 -4.33 -5.36
N VAL A 67 -25.05 -4.37 -4.03
CA VAL A 67 -25.07 -3.18 -3.18
C VAL A 67 -23.91 -3.24 -2.20
N ILE A 68 -23.16 -2.14 -2.09
CA ILE A 68 -22.21 -1.93 -1.00
C ILE A 68 -22.75 -0.86 -0.06
N THR A 69 -22.71 -1.16 1.23
CA THR A 69 -23.11 -0.24 2.30
C THR A 69 -21.99 -0.11 3.31
N PHE A 70 -21.53 1.12 3.54
CA PHE A 70 -20.64 1.48 4.63
C PHE A 70 -21.48 2.07 5.76
N ALA A 71 -21.30 1.61 6.98
CA ALA A 71 -21.94 2.19 8.15
C ALA A 71 -20.89 2.70 9.12
N ARG A 72 -21.16 3.82 9.81
CA ARG A 72 -20.29 4.34 10.87
C ARG A 72 -21.10 5.04 11.96
N ASN A 73 -20.73 4.79 13.22
CA ASN A 73 -21.37 5.39 14.40
C ASN A 73 -20.58 6.59 14.94
N THR A 74 -21.11 7.24 15.98
CA THR A 74 -20.49 8.40 16.66
C THR A 74 -19.16 8.06 17.35
N SER A 75 -18.97 6.80 17.77
CA SER A 75 -17.70 6.28 18.29
C SER A 75 -16.67 5.99 17.19
N GLY A 76 -17.02 6.24 15.93
CA GLY A 76 -16.16 6.04 14.76
C GLY A 76 -16.04 4.58 14.31
N GLU A 77 -16.74 3.64 14.93
CA GLU A 77 -16.75 2.23 14.53
C GLU A 77 -17.47 2.06 13.19
N GLY A 78 -16.81 1.34 12.28
CA GLY A 78 -17.27 1.09 10.93
C GLY A 78 -17.74 -0.33 10.69
N THR A 79 -18.61 -0.49 9.70
CA THR A 79 -19.05 -1.78 9.15
C THR A 79 -19.14 -1.66 7.63
N VAL A 80 -18.76 -2.71 6.91
CA VAL A 80 -18.93 -2.83 5.47
C VAL A 80 -19.85 -4.01 5.20
N ALA A 81 -20.94 -3.78 4.49
CA ALA A 81 -21.83 -4.82 4.00
C ALA A 81 -21.76 -4.88 2.48
N VAL A 82 -21.72 -6.10 1.95
CA VAL A 82 -21.78 -6.37 0.51
C VAL A 82 -22.92 -7.35 0.28
N ASP A 83 -23.89 -6.95 -0.52
CA ASP A 83 -25.05 -7.75 -0.89
C ASP A 83 -25.04 -7.98 -2.41
N PHE A 84 -24.76 -9.22 -2.81
CA PHE A 84 -24.63 -9.61 -4.23
C PHE A 84 -25.98 -9.84 -4.91
N GLN A 85 -27.10 -9.77 -4.17
CA GLN A 85 -28.46 -10.05 -4.66
C GLN A 85 -28.63 -11.45 -5.29
N GLN A 86 -27.65 -12.34 -5.10
CA GLN A 86 -27.63 -13.71 -5.58
C GLN A 86 -27.14 -14.62 -4.44
N PRO A 87 -27.64 -15.86 -4.33
CA PRO A 87 -27.27 -16.77 -3.26
C PRO A 87 -25.87 -17.33 -3.50
N LEU A 88 -24.85 -16.60 -3.05
CA LEU A 88 -23.44 -16.98 -3.16
C LEU A 88 -22.90 -17.64 -1.89
N PHE A 89 -23.63 -17.56 -0.78
CA PHE A 89 -23.13 -17.96 0.52
C PHE A 89 -24.01 -18.97 1.25
N ASP A 90 -23.37 -19.82 2.06
CA ASP A 90 -24.02 -20.61 3.11
C ASP A 90 -23.87 -19.88 4.47
N PRO A 91 -24.96 -19.41 5.10
CA PRO A 91 -24.90 -18.75 6.41
C PRO A 91 -24.32 -19.61 7.54
N ASN A 92 -24.23 -20.93 7.36
CA ASN A 92 -23.64 -21.85 8.32
C ASN A 92 -22.12 -22.00 8.16
N GLN A 93 -21.55 -21.51 7.05
CA GLN A 93 -20.12 -21.57 6.76
C GLN A 93 -19.43 -20.25 7.14
N THR A 94 -18.20 -20.36 7.65
CA THR A 94 -17.31 -19.22 7.89
C THR A 94 -16.42 -19.02 6.66
N TYR A 95 -16.35 -17.80 6.16
CA TYR A 95 -15.52 -17.44 5.00
C TYR A 95 -14.36 -16.53 5.40
N ARG A 96 -13.24 -16.65 4.68
CA ARG A 96 -12.13 -15.69 4.75
C ARG A 96 -12.37 -14.60 3.73
N ILE A 97 -12.60 -13.38 4.23
CA ILE A 97 -12.88 -12.21 3.40
C ILE A 97 -11.74 -11.21 3.53
N GLY A 98 -11.15 -10.83 2.41
CA GLY A 98 -10.22 -9.71 2.30
C GLY A 98 -10.92 -8.44 1.82
N LEU A 99 -10.71 -7.31 2.49
CA LEU A 99 -10.98 -6.00 1.94
C LEU A 99 -9.66 -5.36 1.52
N GLN A 100 -9.56 -4.90 0.28
CA GLN A 100 -8.40 -4.22 -0.26
C GLN A 100 -8.78 -2.81 -0.71
N ALA A 101 -8.30 -1.81 0.02
CA ALA A 101 -8.43 -0.42 -0.39
C ALA A 101 -7.25 -0.03 -1.28
N GLY A 102 -7.54 0.73 -2.34
CA GLY A 102 -6.60 1.52 -3.16
C GLY A 102 -5.15 1.07 -3.15
N ASN A 103 -4.30 1.83 -2.43
CA ASN A 103 -2.85 1.69 -2.24
C ASN A 103 -2.31 0.30 -1.79
N GLY A 104 -3.08 -0.76 -1.94
CA GLY A 104 -2.72 -2.12 -1.59
C GLY A 104 -3.01 -2.46 -0.13
N LEU A 105 -3.60 -1.55 0.65
CA LEU A 105 -3.92 -1.79 2.05
C LEU A 105 -5.00 -2.87 2.16
N LYS A 106 -4.63 -4.02 2.73
CA LYS A 106 -5.51 -5.18 2.91
C LYS A 106 -5.93 -5.34 4.37
N ARG A 107 -7.14 -5.85 4.58
CA ARG A 107 -7.71 -6.30 5.85
C ARG A 107 -8.36 -7.65 5.64
N GLU A 108 -8.06 -8.60 6.51
CA GLU A 108 -8.66 -9.94 6.45
C GLU A 108 -9.62 -10.14 7.62
N PHE A 109 -10.72 -10.81 7.33
CA PHE A 109 -11.79 -11.09 8.27
C PHE A 109 -12.20 -12.55 8.14
N LEU A 110 -12.57 -13.15 9.27
CA LEU A 110 -13.32 -14.40 9.31
C LEU A 110 -14.74 -14.06 9.75
N THR A 111 -15.71 -14.29 8.89
CA THR A 111 -17.11 -13.96 9.20
C THR A 111 -18.05 -15.03 8.66
N ARG A 112 -19.24 -15.10 9.26
CA ARG A 112 -20.38 -15.81 8.67
C ARG A 112 -21.25 -14.78 7.91
N PRO A 113 -21.73 -15.13 6.71
CA PRO A 113 -22.68 -14.30 5.97
C PRO A 113 -23.92 -14.01 6.81
N ALA A 114 -24.47 -12.81 6.67
CA ALA A 114 -25.71 -12.44 7.37
C ALA A 114 -26.94 -13.10 6.71
N THR A 115 -26.88 -13.28 5.38
CA THR A 115 -27.89 -13.97 4.57
C THR A 115 -27.19 -14.77 3.47
N PRO A 116 -27.90 -15.61 2.69
CA PRO A 116 -27.31 -16.28 1.53
C PRO A 116 -26.73 -15.33 0.47
N ASN A 117 -27.11 -14.05 0.48
CA ASN A 117 -26.71 -13.07 -0.53
C ASN A 117 -25.76 -11.99 0.00
N ALA A 118 -25.64 -11.85 1.33
CA ALA A 118 -24.99 -10.71 1.94
C ALA A 118 -24.02 -11.10 3.06
N LEU A 119 -22.86 -10.44 3.05
CA LEU A 119 -21.87 -10.49 4.12
C LEU A 119 -21.78 -9.14 4.82
N VAL A 120 -21.49 -9.17 6.12
CA VAL A 120 -21.32 -7.98 6.96
C VAL A 120 -19.99 -8.11 7.70
N LEU A 121 -19.13 -7.11 7.54
CA LEU A 121 -17.77 -7.05 8.06
C LEU A 121 -17.65 -5.89 9.02
N ARG A 122 -17.37 -6.19 10.30
CA ARG A 122 -17.10 -5.17 11.30
C ARG A 122 -15.65 -4.73 11.17
N THR A 123 -15.42 -3.53 10.65
CA THR A 123 -14.06 -2.99 10.45
C THR A 123 -13.51 -2.33 11.71
N GLY A 124 -14.35 -2.10 12.73
CA GLY A 124 -13.97 -1.26 13.87
C GLY A 124 -13.68 0.17 13.43
N GLN A 125 -12.88 0.92 14.18
CA GLN A 125 -12.63 2.33 13.87
C GLN A 125 -11.75 2.57 12.62
N ASP A 126 -10.96 1.57 12.23
CA ASP A 126 -9.88 1.57 11.23
C ASP A 126 -9.74 2.83 10.35
N PRO A 127 -9.17 3.92 10.88
CA PRO A 127 -9.04 5.17 10.15
C PRO A 127 -8.10 5.03 8.95
N GLN A 128 -7.12 4.12 9.01
CA GLN A 128 -6.20 3.87 7.90
C GLN A 128 -6.92 3.28 6.70
N PHE A 129 -7.81 2.30 6.92
CA PHE A 129 -8.61 1.71 5.85
C PHE A 129 -9.54 2.74 5.19
N PHE A 130 -10.32 3.50 5.98
CA PHE A 130 -11.23 4.51 5.42
C PHE A 130 -10.49 5.67 4.74
N ASN A 131 -9.31 6.07 5.23
CA ASN A 131 -8.47 7.08 4.57
C ASN A 131 -7.87 6.56 3.25
N ALA A 132 -7.41 5.31 3.22
CA ALA A 132 -6.94 4.68 1.99
C ALA A 132 -8.06 4.57 0.96
N LEU A 133 -9.26 4.18 1.40
CA LEU A 133 -10.43 4.05 0.55
C LEU A 133 -10.94 5.40 0.01
N SER A 134 -10.84 6.48 0.81
CA SER A 134 -11.24 7.83 0.39
C SER A 134 -10.44 8.38 -0.79
N ASN A 135 -9.24 7.82 -1.03
CA ASN A 135 -8.36 8.17 -2.15
C ASN A 135 -8.27 7.05 -3.20
N ALA A 136 -9.06 5.99 -3.05
CA ALA A 136 -9.02 4.84 -3.94
C ALA A 136 -9.97 5.02 -5.12
N SER A 137 -9.57 4.52 -6.29
CA SER A 137 -10.48 4.32 -7.43
C SER A 137 -11.30 3.03 -7.30
N GLU A 138 -10.88 2.10 -6.45
CA GLU A 138 -11.45 0.76 -6.32
C GLU A 138 -11.40 0.23 -4.87
N LEU A 139 -12.45 -0.50 -4.49
CA LEU A 139 -12.47 -1.43 -3.37
C LEU A 139 -12.43 -2.87 -3.90
N GLY A 140 -11.39 -3.63 -3.54
CA GLY A 140 -11.35 -5.07 -3.76
C GLY A 140 -12.00 -5.82 -2.60
N VAL A 141 -12.94 -6.71 -2.89
CA VAL A 141 -13.47 -7.72 -1.97
C VAL A 141 -12.96 -9.07 -2.42
N ILE A 142 -12.10 -9.69 -1.62
CA ILE A 142 -11.46 -10.98 -1.90
C ILE A 142 -12.23 -12.04 -1.11
N LEU A 143 -12.89 -12.95 -1.79
CA LEU A 143 -13.59 -14.09 -1.22
C LEU A 143 -12.81 -15.34 -1.62
N ASP A 144 -12.18 -15.98 -0.65
CA ASP A 144 -11.20 -17.05 -0.89
C ASP A 144 -10.11 -16.58 -1.87
N ASP A 145 -10.09 -17.09 -3.11
CA ASP A 145 -9.15 -16.70 -4.16
C ASP A 145 -9.77 -15.84 -5.28
N THR A 146 -11.05 -15.49 -5.16
CA THR A 146 -11.76 -14.66 -6.16
C THR A 146 -11.80 -13.20 -5.72
N ARG A 147 -11.37 -12.29 -6.59
CA ARG A 147 -11.42 -10.84 -6.35
C ARG A 147 -12.61 -10.20 -7.05
N TYR A 148 -13.48 -9.56 -6.28
CA TYR A 148 -14.54 -8.70 -6.78
C TYR A 148 -14.11 -7.24 -6.63
N ALA A 149 -13.99 -6.52 -7.73
CA ALA A 149 -13.44 -5.17 -7.80
C ALA A 149 -14.57 -4.14 -7.96
N PHE A 150 -14.77 -3.23 -7.02
CA PHE A 150 -15.83 -2.22 -7.05
C PHE A 150 -15.27 -0.83 -7.32
N SER A 151 -15.67 -0.20 -8.41
CA SER A 151 -15.20 1.17 -8.73
C SER A 151 -15.82 2.22 -7.79
N VAL A 152 -14.99 2.90 -7.02
CA VAL A 152 -15.40 3.87 -5.98
C VAL A 152 -14.66 5.22 -6.08
N PRO A 153 -14.50 5.82 -7.28
CA PRO A 153 -13.64 6.98 -7.50
C PRO A 153 -14.03 8.25 -6.71
N ASP A 154 -15.29 8.33 -6.27
CA ASP A 154 -15.87 9.44 -5.53
C ASP A 154 -16.21 9.06 -4.08
N PHE A 155 -15.61 7.98 -3.55
CA PHE A 155 -15.83 7.59 -2.15
C PHE A 155 -15.44 8.68 -1.15
N GLY A 156 -14.41 9.49 -1.44
CA GLY A 156 -14.02 10.62 -0.60
C GLY A 156 -15.19 11.57 -0.31
N ASN A 157 -16.01 11.89 -1.32
CA ASN A 157 -17.21 12.71 -1.15
C ASN A 157 -18.25 12.01 -0.27
N GLY A 158 -18.45 10.70 -0.48
CA GLY A 158 -19.34 9.89 0.34
C GLY A 158 -18.91 9.81 1.81
N THR A 159 -17.61 9.71 2.08
CA THR A 159 -17.06 9.74 3.44
C THR A 159 -17.32 11.08 4.12
N SER A 160 -17.15 12.20 3.41
CA SER A 160 -17.50 13.52 3.96
C SER A 160 -18.99 13.63 4.30
N GLN A 161 -19.87 13.11 3.45
CA GLN A 161 -21.30 13.03 3.75
C GLN A 161 -21.56 12.16 4.99
N LEU A 162 -20.91 11.00 5.09
CA LEU A 162 -21.02 10.08 6.22
C LEU A 162 -20.62 10.74 7.55
N VAL A 163 -19.48 11.46 7.56
CA VAL A 163 -19.02 12.22 8.73
C VAL A 163 -20.01 13.33 9.09
N ASN A 164 -20.51 14.07 8.11
CA ASN A 164 -21.50 15.13 8.33
C ASN A 164 -22.82 14.58 8.89
N CYS A 165 -23.28 13.42 8.43
CA CYS A 165 -24.48 12.77 8.95
C CYS A 165 -24.35 12.36 10.42
N ILE A 166 -23.15 11.90 10.82
CA ILE A 166 -22.86 11.52 12.21
C ILE A 166 -22.79 12.78 13.10
N GLY A 167 -22.17 13.86 12.60
CA GLY A 167 -22.02 15.13 13.31
C GLY A 167 -23.28 15.99 13.34
N ALA A 168 -24.24 15.76 12.45
CA ALA A 168 -25.53 16.41 12.50
C ALA A 168 -26.28 15.95 13.76
N ALA A 169 -26.61 16.88 14.65
CA ALA A 169 -27.67 16.68 15.63
C ALA A 169 -28.93 16.23 14.87
N PRO A 170 -29.78 15.36 15.44
CA PRO A 170 -31.01 14.93 14.78
C PRO A 170 -31.78 16.18 14.35
N GLN A 171 -31.76 16.47 13.05
CA GLN A 171 -32.68 17.42 12.46
C GLN A 171 -34.02 16.72 12.60
N VAL A 172 -34.81 17.20 13.57
CA VAL A 172 -36.22 16.85 13.70
C VAL A 172 -36.94 17.47 12.50
N THR A 173 -36.71 16.93 11.29
CA THR A 173 -37.71 17.02 10.24
C THR A 173 -38.81 16.09 10.66
N ALA A 174 -39.77 16.66 11.39
CA ALA A 174 -40.97 16.03 11.84
C ALA A 174 -41.59 15.20 10.70
N PRO A 175 -41.68 13.88 10.84
CA PRO A 175 -42.79 13.16 10.26
C PRO A 175 -44.05 13.62 11.00
N GLN A 176 -45.06 13.96 10.21
CA GLN A 176 -46.45 14.20 10.59
C GLN A 176 -46.93 13.23 11.71
N PRO A 177 -47.76 13.69 12.66
CA PRO A 177 -47.84 13.12 14.00
C PRO A 177 -48.54 11.75 14.04
N ALA A 178 -47.95 10.83 14.81
CA ALA A 178 -48.69 9.79 15.50
C ALA A 178 -48.82 10.21 16.98
N ASN A 179 -50.07 10.38 17.41
CA ASN A 179 -50.47 10.69 18.77
C ASN A 179 -49.96 9.64 19.77
N THR A 180 -49.28 10.09 20.83
CA THR A 180 -49.44 9.57 22.20
C THR A 180 -48.91 10.60 23.19
N ALA A 181 -49.83 11.21 23.94
CA ALA A 181 -49.54 12.07 25.08
C ALA A 181 -49.22 11.20 26.30
N SER A 182 -48.14 11.53 27.00
CA SER A 182 -47.85 11.00 28.34
C SER A 182 -48.29 12.02 29.38
N ALA A 183 -49.16 11.56 30.27
CA ALA A 183 -49.73 12.29 31.39
C ALA A 183 -48.82 12.14 32.61
N ASP A 184 -48.40 13.25 33.24
CA ASP A 184 -48.04 13.24 34.68
C ASP A 184 -48.00 14.65 35.34
N ASP A 185 -48.94 15.54 35.03
CA ASP A 185 -49.07 16.86 35.69
C ASP A 185 -50.44 17.08 36.37
N GLY A 186 -51.35 16.11 36.29
CA GLY A 186 -52.74 16.23 36.80
C GLY A 186 -52.85 16.08 38.32
N ALA A 187 -52.05 15.24 38.94
CA ALA A 187 -52.20 14.86 40.35
C ALA A 187 -51.89 16.01 41.33
N LEU A 188 -50.96 16.90 40.98
CA LEU A 188 -50.53 18.00 41.86
C LEU A 188 -51.56 19.15 41.89
N ASN A 189 -52.23 19.40 40.77
CA ASN A 189 -53.29 20.42 40.67
C ASN A 189 -54.58 19.99 41.37
N ASP A 190 -54.87 18.70 41.37
CA ASP A 190 -56.06 18.16 42.05
C ASP A 190 -55.93 18.23 43.58
N LEU A 191 -54.73 17.96 44.10
CA LEU A 191 -54.43 18.08 45.53
C LEU A 191 -54.49 19.53 46.02
N ARG A 192 -54.03 20.50 45.20
CA ARG A 192 -54.09 21.93 45.51
C ARG A 192 -55.53 22.45 45.53
N THR A 193 -56.39 21.89 44.69
CA THR A 193 -57.82 22.23 44.62
C THR A 193 -58.57 21.69 45.85
N GLN A 194 -58.28 20.45 46.28
CA GLN A 194 -58.86 19.87 47.50
C GLN A 194 -58.43 20.62 48.77
N LEU A 195 -57.17 21.08 48.84
CA LEU A 195 -56.67 21.84 50.00
C LEU A 195 -57.37 23.20 50.15
N ASN A 196 -57.71 23.86 49.05
CA ASN A 196 -58.43 25.13 49.08
C ASN A 196 -59.90 24.94 49.48
N ALA A 197 -60.54 23.85 49.05
CA ALA A 197 -61.91 23.50 49.46
C ALA A 197 -62.00 23.24 50.98
N LEU A 198 -61.05 22.48 51.54
CA LEU A 198 -60.98 22.20 52.98
C LEU A 198 -60.75 23.47 53.83
N LYS A 199 -59.99 24.44 53.33
CA LYS A 199 -59.82 25.75 54.00
C LYS A 199 -61.13 26.54 54.05
N GLN A 200 -61.92 26.47 52.98
CA GLN A 200 -63.17 27.21 52.87
C GLN A 200 -64.27 26.57 53.75
N GLU A 201 -64.27 25.25 53.86
CA GLU A 201 -65.17 24.51 54.75
C GLU A 201 -64.89 24.79 56.23
N ASN A 202 -63.61 24.81 56.63
CA ASN A 202 -63.23 25.15 58.01
C ASN A 202 -63.59 26.60 58.39
N ALA A 203 -63.51 27.55 57.45
CA ALA A 203 -63.96 28.92 57.69
C ALA A 203 -65.49 28.99 57.93
N GLY A 204 -66.27 28.16 57.23
CA GLY A 204 -67.72 28.04 57.43
C GLY A 204 -68.09 27.47 58.80
N ILE A 205 -67.38 26.44 59.27
CA ILE A 205 -67.63 25.82 60.58
C ILE A 205 -67.30 26.80 61.73
N VAL A 206 -66.22 27.57 61.61
CA VAL A 206 -65.85 28.59 62.61
C VAL A 206 -66.87 29.74 62.65
N ALA A 207 -67.43 30.13 61.50
CA ALA A 207 -68.50 31.12 61.43
C ALA A 207 -69.81 30.61 62.06
N ALA A 208 -70.15 29.34 61.84
CA ALA A 208 -71.33 28.70 62.43
C ALA A 208 -71.21 28.56 63.97
N LEU A 209 -70.02 28.21 64.47
CA LEU A 209 -69.74 28.16 65.91
C LEU A 209 -69.83 29.54 66.59
N LYS A 210 -69.40 30.61 65.91
CA LYS A 210 -69.59 31.99 66.41
C LYS A 210 -71.05 32.42 66.46
N GLN A 211 -71.90 31.93 65.55
CA GLN A 211 -73.34 32.20 65.58
C GLN A 211 -74.10 31.35 66.61
N GLN A 212 -73.61 30.17 66.96
CA GLN A 212 -74.16 29.38 68.07
C GLN A 212 -73.78 29.94 69.45
N GLY A 213 -72.67 30.68 69.56
CA GLY A 213 -72.27 31.34 70.81
C GLY A 213 -73.11 32.58 71.19
N THR A 214 -73.81 33.21 70.24
CA THR A 214 -74.58 34.46 70.52
C THR A 214 -76.05 34.23 70.87
N THR A 215 -76.56 33.00 70.79
CA THR A 215 -77.96 32.68 71.12
C THR A 215 -78.14 32.07 72.52
N SER A 216 -77.06 31.91 73.29
CA SER A 216 -77.11 31.40 74.67
C SER A 216 -76.52 32.37 75.72
N ALA A 217 -76.74 33.68 75.53
CA ALA A 217 -76.37 34.72 76.51
C ALA A 217 -77.54 35.63 76.92
N ALA A 218 -78.78 35.18 76.70
CA ALA A 218 -79.99 35.94 77.05
C ALA A 218 -80.90 35.15 78.02
N ALA A 219 -80.33 34.62 79.10
CA ALA A 219 -81.12 34.11 80.24
C ALA A 219 -80.25 33.88 81.48
N THR A 220 -79.65 34.94 82.03
CA THR A 220 -79.24 34.92 83.44
C THR A 220 -79.45 36.31 84.02
N GLY A 221 -80.37 36.38 84.99
CA GLY A 221 -80.80 37.60 85.64
C GLY A 221 -79.66 38.31 86.36
N ALA A 222 -79.74 39.64 86.33
CA ALA A 222 -78.96 40.53 87.15
C ALA A 222 -79.19 40.22 88.64
N LEU A 223 -78.25 39.48 89.24
CA LEU A 223 -78.00 39.51 90.68
C LEU A 223 -77.05 40.68 90.97
N PRO A 224 -77.25 41.44 92.07
CA PRO A 224 -76.35 42.53 92.43
C PRO A 224 -74.97 41.96 92.71
N ALA A 225 -73.99 42.38 91.92
CA ALA A 225 -72.59 42.03 92.11
C ALA A 225 -72.14 42.50 93.50
N THR A 226 -71.95 41.56 94.42
CA THR A 226 -71.16 41.76 95.62
C THR A 226 -69.72 42.11 95.22
N ALA A 227 -69.01 42.90 96.03
CA ALA A 227 -67.65 43.37 95.73
C ALA A 227 -66.67 42.24 95.34
N GLU A 228 -66.90 41.03 95.84
CA GLU A 228 -66.16 39.81 95.55
C GLU A 228 -66.28 39.35 94.09
N ASN A 229 -67.43 39.54 93.45
CA ASN A 229 -67.61 39.21 92.03
C ASN A 229 -66.86 40.18 91.11
N ARG A 230 -66.72 41.46 91.50
CA ARG A 230 -65.89 42.42 90.77
C ARG A 230 -64.41 42.03 90.83
N GLU A 231 -63.93 41.63 92.01
CA GLU A 231 -62.54 41.19 92.20
C GLU A 231 -62.23 39.93 91.38
N LEU A 232 -63.16 38.99 91.30
CA LEU A 232 -63.02 37.79 90.46
C LEU A 232 -62.99 38.14 88.97
N THR A 233 -63.85 39.04 88.48
CA THR A 233 -63.79 39.50 87.08
C THR A 233 -62.48 40.22 86.76
N ASP A 234 -61.94 41.03 87.68
CA ASP A 234 -60.66 41.72 87.46
C ASP A 234 -59.48 40.73 87.44
N LYS A 235 -59.49 39.72 88.31
CA LYS A 235 -58.50 38.62 88.27
C LYS A 235 -58.60 37.80 86.99
N LEU A 236 -59.81 37.55 86.50
CA LEU A 236 -60.05 36.81 85.25
C LEU A 236 -59.54 37.61 84.04
N ALA A 237 -59.84 38.91 83.98
CA ALA A 237 -59.33 39.80 82.94
C ALA A 237 -57.79 39.91 82.95
N LYS A 238 -57.17 39.92 84.14
CA LYS A 238 -55.71 39.89 84.30
C LYS A 238 -55.10 38.56 83.86
N LEU A 239 -55.67 37.43 84.27
CA LEU A 239 -55.22 36.11 83.83
C LEU A 239 -55.39 35.92 82.32
N GLU A 240 -56.45 36.49 81.75
CA GLU A 240 -56.70 36.44 80.30
C GLU A 240 -55.71 37.31 79.53
N SER A 241 -55.33 38.49 80.04
CA SER A 241 -54.26 39.30 79.44
C SER A 241 -52.88 38.65 79.57
N GLU A 242 -52.57 38.03 80.72
CA GLU A 242 -51.33 37.26 80.93
C GLU A 242 -51.27 36.03 80.01
N LYS A 243 -52.38 35.30 79.86
CA LYS A 243 -52.50 34.20 78.89
C LYS A 243 -52.25 34.70 77.47
N ASN A 244 -52.89 35.79 77.07
CA ASN A 244 -52.75 36.33 75.72
C ASN A 244 -51.29 36.76 75.44
N ALA A 245 -50.64 37.43 76.41
CA ALA A 245 -49.22 37.78 76.32
C ALA A 245 -48.31 36.54 76.23
N LEU A 246 -48.62 35.47 76.97
CA LEU A 246 -47.87 34.22 76.90
C LEU A 246 -48.06 33.51 75.54
N VAL A 247 -49.28 33.52 75.00
CA VAL A 247 -49.56 32.97 73.66
C VAL A 247 -48.80 33.74 72.59
N GLU A 248 -48.77 35.07 72.67
CA GLU A 248 -48.01 35.92 71.73
C GLU A 248 -46.50 35.64 71.81
N ASN A 249 -45.94 35.54 73.02
CA ASN A 249 -44.54 35.17 73.22
C ASN A 249 -44.22 33.78 72.66
N LEU A 250 -45.09 32.79 72.87
CA LEU A 250 -44.92 31.44 72.31
C LEU A 250 -45.03 31.43 70.78
N GLN A 251 -45.92 32.24 70.19
CA GLN A 251 -46.03 32.38 68.75
C GLN A 251 -44.76 33.02 68.15
N ASN A 252 -44.24 34.06 68.79
CA ASN A 252 -42.99 34.71 68.39
C ASN A 252 -41.79 33.76 68.49
N GLU A 253 -41.67 33.01 69.59
CA GLU A 253 -40.60 32.03 69.77
C GLU A 253 -40.68 30.90 68.73
N ARG A 254 -41.89 30.43 68.41
CA ARG A 254 -42.12 29.41 67.38
C ARG A 254 -41.78 29.92 65.98
N ALA A 255 -42.11 31.17 65.66
CA ALA A 255 -41.74 31.81 64.41
C ALA A 255 -40.22 31.95 64.29
N ARG A 256 -39.54 32.32 65.38
CA ARG A 256 -38.08 32.41 65.44
C ARG A 256 -37.41 31.04 65.25
N GLN A 257 -37.90 29.98 65.90
CA GLN A 257 -37.39 28.62 65.69
C GLN A 257 -37.60 28.13 64.25
N GLN A 258 -38.72 28.48 63.63
CA GLN A 258 -38.97 28.17 62.22
C GLN A 258 -37.99 28.91 61.29
N GLN A 259 -37.68 30.16 61.59
CA GLN A 259 -36.67 30.92 60.85
C GLN A 259 -35.27 30.32 61.00
N GLU A 260 -34.84 30.02 62.22
CA GLU A 260 -33.54 29.39 62.49
C GLU A 260 -33.40 28.04 61.77
N ALA A 261 -34.47 27.24 61.72
CA ALA A 261 -34.48 25.97 60.97
C ALA A 261 -34.36 26.17 59.45
N GLN A 262 -34.99 27.22 58.90
CA GLN A 262 -34.87 27.57 57.48
C GLN A 262 -33.45 28.07 57.15
N ASP A 263 -32.86 28.87 58.03
CA ASP A 263 -31.49 29.37 57.88
C ASP A 263 -30.47 28.22 57.97
N GLU A 264 -30.67 27.25 58.87
CA GLU A 264 -29.84 26.05 58.94
C GLU A 264 -29.97 25.18 57.67
N GLN A 265 -31.19 25.05 57.12
CA GLN A 265 -31.41 24.30 55.88
C GLN A 265 -30.76 24.99 54.67
N THR A 266 -30.85 26.31 54.56
CA THR A 266 -30.20 27.08 53.48
C THR A 266 -28.67 27.02 53.60
N LEU A 267 -28.11 27.06 54.82
CA LEU A 267 -26.68 26.87 55.03
C LEU A 267 -26.21 25.47 54.61
N LYS A 268 -26.97 24.42 54.96
CA LYS A 268 -26.67 23.05 54.53
C LYS A 268 -26.69 22.92 53.01
N GLN A 269 -27.67 23.53 52.34
CA GLN A 269 -27.74 23.54 50.90
C GLN A 269 -26.53 24.25 50.28
N ALA A 270 -26.17 25.44 50.78
CA ALA A 270 -25.01 26.18 50.29
C ALA A 270 -23.68 25.42 50.47
N LEU A 271 -23.54 24.65 51.55
CA LEU A 271 -22.36 23.83 51.78
C LEU A 271 -22.30 22.63 50.84
N GLU A 272 -23.44 22.04 50.48
CA GLU A 272 -23.49 20.97 49.49
C GLU A 272 -23.21 21.49 48.07
N ASP A 273 -23.72 22.67 47.74
CA ASP A 273 -23.40 23.36 46.49
C ASP A 273 -21.90 23.68 46.41
N GLN A 274 -21.29 24.11 47.52
CA GLN A 274 -19.84 24.35 47.60
C GLN A 274 -19.03 23.07 47.36
N LYS A 275 -19.45 21.93 47.91
CA LYS A 275 -18.80 20.64 47.66
C LYS A 275 -18.93 20.21 46.20
N SER A 276 -20.11 20.37 45.62
CA SER A 276 -20.37 20.09 44.21
C SER A 276 -19.47 20.93 43.31
N LEU A 277 -19.37 22.25 43.58
CA LEU A 277 -18.50 23.15 42.83
C LEU A 277 -17.03 22.75 42.93
N LYS A 278 -16.56 22.35 44.13
CA LYS A 278 -15.19 21.89 44.34
C LYS A 278 -14.90 20.59 43.59
N SER A 279 -15.86 19.66 43.56
CA SER A 279 -15.75 18.42 42.77
C SER A 279 -15.69 18.71 41.28
N MET A 280 -16.51 19.65 40.79
CA MET A 280 -16.50 20.08 39.39
C MET A 280 -15.15 20.70 39.01
N LEU A 281 -14.61 21.59 39.83
CA LEU A 281 -13.31 22.23 39.60
C LEU A 281 -12.17 21.21 39.54
N GLU A 282 -12.19 20.20 40.42
CA GLU A 282 -11.20 19.13 40.41
C GLU A 282 -11.30 18.27 39.14
N SER A 283 -12.52 17.98 38.69
CA SER A 283 -12.74 17.27 37.42
C SER A 283 -12.23 18.06 36.20
N GLU A 284 -12.41 19.39 36.18
CA GLU A 284 -11.90 20.25 35.12
C GLU A 284 -10.36 20.27 35.11
N ARG A 285 -9.73 20.33 36.29
CA ARG A 285 -8.27 20.23 36.41
C ARG A 285 -7.73 18.92 35.88
N GLN A 286 -8.39 17.80 36.18
CA GLN A 286 -8.01 16.49 35.65
C GLN A 286 -8.17 16.42 34.12
N GLN A 287 -9.26 16.98 33.58
CA GLN A 287 -9.46 17.06 32.13
C GLN A 287 -8.37 17.92 31.45
N ARG A 288 -8.01 19.07 32.03
CA ARG A 288 -6.93 19.93 31.51
C ARG A 288 -5.58 19.22 31.54
N ALA A 289 -5.24 18.55 32.63
CA ALA A 289 -4.00 17.78 32.73
C ALA A 289 -3.94 16.63 31.69
N ALA A 290 -5.06 15.94 31.45
CA ALA A 290 -5.14 14.91 30.41
C ALA A 290 -4.98 15.49 28.99
N LEU A 291 -5.55 16.67 28.73
CA LEU A 291 -5.38 17.37 27.46
C LEU A 291 -3.94 17.83 27.24
N GLU A 292 -3.28 18.38 28.26
CA GLU A 292 -1.86 18.76 28.20
C GLU A 292 -0.95 17.55 27.93
N ALA A 293 -1.19 16.42 28.59
CA ALA A 293 -0.47 15.18 28.32
C ALA A 293 -0.69 14.67 26.88
N SER A 294 -1.93 14.74 26.39
CA SER A 294 -2.28 14.38 25.00
C SER A 294 -1.58 15.30 23.98
N LEU A 295 -1.50 16.61 24.26
CA LEU A 295 -0.78 17.55 23.42
C LEU A 295 0.73 17.27 23.40
N GLY A 296 1.34 17.01 24.58
CA GLY A 296 2.75 16.64 24.68
C GLY A 296 3.09 15.35 23.91
N GLN A 297 2.19 14.37 23.91
CA GLN A 297 2.36 13.15 23.11
C GLN A 297 2.23 13.45 21.61
N LYS A 298 1.26 14.27 21.19
CA LYS A 298 1.09 14.66 19.79
C LYS A 298 2.28 15.45 19.23
N THR A 299 2.92 16.30 20.05
CA THR A 299 4.13 17.03 19.64
C THR A 299 5.32 16.08 19.47
N ALA A 300 5.52 15.15 20.41
CA ALA A 300 6.57 14.12 20.28
C ALA A 300 6.36 13.22 19.04
N ASP A 301 5.11 12.87 18.72
CA ASP A 301 4.78 12.13 17.49
C ASP A 301 5.00 12.97 16.22
N ALA A 302 4.78 14.28 16.29
CA ALA A 302 5.08 15.19 15.17
C ALA A 302 6.59 15.29 14.92
N GLU A 303 7.41 15.34 15.96
CA GLU A 303 8.88 15.32 15.87
C GLU A 303 9.38 14.02 15.24
N LYS A 304 8.89 12.85 15.70
CA LYS A 304 9.21 11.55 15.10
C LYS A 304 8.82 11.48 13.62
N ARG A 305 7.66 12.04 13.24
CA ARG A 305 7.26 12.15 11.83
C ARG A 305 8.19 13.06 11.03
N GLY A 306 8.70 14.13 11.64
CA GLY A 306 9.72 15.00 11.04
C GLY A 306 11.03 14.25 10.77
N GLU A 307 11.51 13.49 11.75
CA GLU A 307 12.72 12.66 11.62
C GLU A 307 12.57 11.59 10.53
N LEU A 308 11.43 10.89 10.50
CA LEU A 308 11.14 9.89 9.46
C LEU A 308 11.12 10.52 8.06
N ARG A 309 10.56 11.72 7.90
CA ARG A 309 10.57 12.45 6.62
C ARG A 309 11.99 12.81 6.20
N ALA A 310 12.82 13.32 7.12
CA ALA A 310 14.22 13.62 6.84
C ALA A 310 14.99 12.36 6.40
N ARG A 311 14.73 11.21 7.03
CA ARG A 311 15.34 9.93 6.66
C ARG A 311 14.89 9.45 5.28
N ILE A 312 13.63 9.64 4.92
CA ILE A 312 13.12 9.32 3.58
C ILE A 312 13.83 10.15 2.52
N THR A 313 13.93 11.47 2.72
CA THR A 313 14.64 12.37 1.79
C THR A 313 16.13 12.00 1.65
N ALA A 314 16.79 11.62 2.74
CA ALA A 314 18.18 11.14 2.69
C ALA A 314 18.33 9.82 1.91
N LEU A 315 17.39 8.89 2.04
CA LEU A 315 17.38 7.64 1.27
C LEU A 315 17.10 7.88 -0.22
N GLU A 316 16.22 8.83 -0.55
CA GLU A 316 15.96 9.23 -1.93
C GLU A 316 17.20 9.85 -2.59
N ALA A 317 17.93 10.70 -1.86
CA ALA A 317 19.20 11.24 -2.31
C ALA A 317 20.23 10.11 -2.58
N SER A 318 20.42 9.18 -1.64
CA SER A 318 21.34 8.05 -1.81
C SER A 318 20.94 7.13 -2.98
N ASN A 319 19.64 6.90 -3.18
CA ASN A 319 19.15 6.15 -4.34
C ASN A 319 19.43 6.87 -5.67
N SER A 320 19.34 8.21 -5.68
CA SER A 320 19.72 8.99 -6.87
C SER A 320 21.22 8.89 -7.18
N GLU A 321 22.09 8.89 -6.16
CA GLU A 321 23.54 8.67 -6.31
C GLU A 321 23.87 7.24 -6.79
N LEU A 322 23.17 6.22 -6.28
CA LEU A 322 23.33 4.85 -6.76
C LEU A 322 22.93 4.71 -8.23
N LYS A 323 21.89 5.44 -8.66
CA LYS A 323 21.48 5.47 -10.06
C LYS A 323 22.57 6.08 -10.96
N THR A 324 23.13 7.23 -10.59
CA THR A 324 24.21 7.87 -11.37
C THR A 324 25.48 7.03 -11.39
N LEU A 325 25.81 6.36 -10.28
CA LEU A 325 26.93 5.43 -10.22
C LEU A 325 26.73 4.23 -11.15
N ARG A 326 25.50 3.69 -11.21
CA ARG A 326 25.15 2.58 -12.12
C ARG A 326 25.27 2.98 -13.58
N GLU A 327 24.76 4.15 -13.95
CA GLU A 327 24.89 4.70 -15.31
C GLU A 327 26.36 4.93 -15.69
N THR A 328 27.17 5.43 -14.75
CA THR A 328 28.62 5.62 -14.94
C THR A 328 29.33 4.27 -15.17
N LEU A 329 29.03 3.27 -14.35
CA LEU A 329 29.63 1.93 -14.47
C LEU A 329 29.22 1.22 -15.77
N GLU A 330 27.99 1.42 -16.23
CA GLU A 330 27.53 0.91 -17.52
C GLU A 330 28.23 1.61 -18.70
N SER A 331 28.42 2.93 -18.63
CA SER A 331 29.23 3.67 -19.60
C SER A 331 30.68 3.19 -19.64
N GLU A 332 31.32 2.95 -18.49
CA GLU A 332 32.67 2.39 -18.45
C GLU A 332 32.74 0.97 -19.04
N ARG A 333 31.74 0.13 -18.79
CA ARG A 333 31.66 -1.21 -19.40
C ARG A 333 31.57 -1.12 -20.92
N GLN A 334 30.76 -0.22 -21.46
CA GLN A 334 30.67 0.00 -22.90
C GLN A 334 32.01 0.45 -23.49
N LYS A 335 32.71 1.40 -22.84
CA LYS A 335 34.06 1.82 -23.25
C LYS A 335 35.06 0.66 -23.24
N ARG A 336 35.02 -0.21 -22.23
CA ARG A 336 35.88 -1.39 -22.16
C ARG A 336 35.62 -2.38 -23.31
N LEU A 337 34.35 -2.62 -23.64
CA LEU A 337 33.97 -3.47 -24.78
C LEU A 337 34.43 -2.89 -26.11
N GLU A 338 34.36 -1.58 -26.28
CA GLU A 338 34.86 -0.91 -27.49
C GLU A 338 36.39 -1.04 -27.63
N VAL A 339 37.13 -0.83 -26.54
CA VAL A 339 38.59 -1.05 -26.51
C VAL A 339 38.94 -2.51 -26.80
N GLU A 340 38.20 -3.47 -26.24
CA GLU A 340 38.40 -4.89 -26.50
C GLU A 340 38.15 -5.24 -27.98
N LYS A 341 37.11 -4.67 -28.60
CA LYS A 341 36.84 -4.82 -30.04
C LYS A 341 37.98 -4.27 -30.89
N LEU A 342 38.47 -3.06 -30.58
CA LEU A 342 39.61 -2.46 -31.27
C LEU A 342 40.88 -3.33 -31.13
N LEU A 343 41.12 -3.90 -29.95
CA LEU A 343 42.23 -4.81 -29.72
C LEU A 343 42.10 -6.08 -30.58
N GLN A 344 40.89 -6.64 -30.68
CA GLN A 344 40.63 -7.81 -31.51
C GLN A 344 40.83 -7.51 -33.00
N ASP A 345 40.38 -6.35 -33.47
CA ASP A 345 40.60 -5.89 -34.85
C ASP A 345 42.09 -5.67 -35.15
N GLN A 346 42.87 -5.17 -34.17
CA GLN A 346 44.33 -5.08 -34.32
C GLN A 346 44.99 -6.46 -34.40
N LYS A 347 44.54 -7.41 -33.58
CA LYS A 347 45.05 -8.80 -33.62
C LYS A 347 44.78 -9.46 -34.96
N THR A 348 43.58 -9.31 -35.52
CA THR A 348 43.24 -9.89 -36.83
C THR A 348 44.04 -9.25 -37.97
N LYS A 349 44.24 -7.92 -37.95
CA LYS A 349 45.12 -7.22 -38.90
C LYS A 349 46.58 -7.67 -38.79
N ALA A 350 47.08 -7.84 -37.57
CA ALA A 350 48.44 -8.34 -37.34
C ALA A 350 48.60 -9.78 -37.85
N ALA A 351 47.60 -10.65 -37.62
CA ALA A 351 47.60 -12.02 -38.14
C ALA A 351 47.58 -12.07 -39.68
N ALA A 352 46.75 -11.23 -40.33
CA ALA A 352 46.72 -11.13 -41.79
C ALA A 352 48.06 -10.65 -42.37
N SER A 353 48.69 -9.64 -41.74
CA SER A 353 50.03 -9.16 -42.12
C SER A 353 51.10 -10.25 -42.00
N LEU A 354 51.02 -11.08 -40.95
CA LEU A 354 51.91 -12.22 -40.77
C LEU A 354 51.71 -13.27 -41.89
N GLU A 355 50.48 -13.58 -42.26
CA GLU A 355 50.17 -14.50 -43.37
C GLU A 355 50.70 -13.96 -44.71
N ASP A 356 50.54 -12.66 -44.98
CA ASP A 356 51.10 -12.02 -46.17
C ASP A 356 52.64 -12.08 -46.18
N GLN A 357 53.29 -11.90 -45.02
CA GLN A 357 54.74 -12.05 -44.90
C GLN A 357 55.20 -13.48 -45.17
N GLU A 358 54.46 -14.49 -44.70
CA GLU A 358 54.73 -15.90 -45.00
C GLU A 358 54.56 -16.22 -46.49
N ARG A 359 53.48 -15.73 -47.12
CA ARG A 359 53.27 -15.87 -48.57
C ARG A 359 54.40 -15.23 -49.38
N LEU A 360 54.87 -14.05 -48.99
CA LEU A 360 56.01 -13.39 -49.61
C LEU A 360 57.29 -14.22 -49.46
N ARG A 361 57.55 -14.78 -48.27
CA ARG A 361 58.71 -15.69 -48.06
C ARG A 361 58.65 -16.91 -48.97
N THR A 362 57.49 -17.55 -49.11
CA THR A 362 57.31 -18.68 -50.02
C THR A 362 57.56 -18.27 -51.48
N ARG A 363 57.05 -17.11 -51.91
CA ARG A 363 57.27 -16.60 -53.28
C ARG A 363 58.73 -16.26 -53.55
N VAL A 364 59.44 -15.68 -52.59
CA VAL A 364 60.88 -15.42 -52.69
C VAL A 364 61.64 -16.75 -52.84
N SER A 365 61.34 -17.75 -52.02
CA SER A 365 61.96 -19.08 -52.13
C SER A 365 61.70 -19.74 -53.49
N GLU A 366 60.50 -19.59 -54.05
CA GLU A 366 60.18 -20.12 -55.38
C GLU A 366 60.92 -19.37 -56.49
N LEU A 367 61.00 -18.03 -56.40
CA LEU A 367 61.79 -17.22 -57.32
C LEU A 367 63.29 -17.56 -57.26
N GLU A 368 63.82 -17.86 -56.08
CA GLU A 368 65.21 -18.33 -55.93
C GLU A 368 65.43 -19.67 -56.64
N LYS A 369 64.49 -20.62 -56.53
CA LYS A 369 64.54 -21.89 -57.27
C LYS A 369 64.48 -21.68 -58.77
N GLN A 370 63.55 -20.83 -59.25
CA GLN A 370 63.43 -20.49 -60.66
C GLN A 370 64.72 -19.85 -61.20
N ASN A 371 65.30 -18.92 -60.45
CA ASN A 371 66.56 -18.27 -60.83
C ASN A 371 67.71 -19.28 -60.91
N LYS A 372 67.81 -20.21 -59.94
CA LYS A 372 68.80 -21.30 -59.98
C LYS A 372 68.59 -22.22 -61.20
N SER A 373 67.35 -22.55 -61.54
CA SER A 373 67.03 -23.33 -62.74
C SER A 373 67.42 -22.58 -64.02
N LEU A 374 67.14 -21.28 -64.11
CA LEU A 374 67.55 -20.44 -65.24
C LEU A 374 69.07 -20.35 -65.37
N GLN A 375 69.81 -20.25 -64.26
CA GLN A 375 71.28 -20.28 -64.27
C GLN A 375 71.81 -21.63 -64.78
N GLN A 376 71.18 -22.75 -64.40
CA GLN A 376 71.53 -24.07 -64.94
C GLN A 376 71.26 -24.15 -66.44
N THR A 377 70.10 -23.69 -66.91
CA THR A 377 69.77 -23.64 -68.34
C THR A 377 70.73 -22.74 -69.10
N ALA A 378 71.11 -21.59 -68.56
CA ALA A 378 72.11 -20.71 -69.17
C ALA A 378 73.49 -21.40 -69.28
N GLY A 379 73.88 -22.18 -68.26
CA GLY A 379 75.06 -23.04 -68.31
C GLY A 379 74.98 -24.08 -69.43
N GLN A 380 73.85 -24.79 -69.55
CA GLN A 380 73.62 -25.76 -70.63
C GLN A 380 73.67 -25.11 -72.02
N VAL A 381 73.12 -23.90 -72.18
CA VAL A 381 73.19 -23.15 -73.44
C VAL A 381 74.63 -22.75 -73.76
N ALA A 382 75.42 -22.34 -72.76
CA ALA A 382 76.84 -22.05 -72.94
C ALA A 382 77.64 -23.31 -73.35
N ASP A 383 77.35 -24.45 -72.73
CA ASP A 383 77.96 -25.75 -73.09
C ASP A 383 77.58 -26.17 -74.52
N MET A 384 76.30 -26.05 -74.89
CA MET A 384 75.84 -26.28 -76.27
C MET A 384 76.53 -25.36 -77.27
N LYS A 385 76.72 -24.08 -76.93
CA LYS A 385 77.44 -23.13 -77.79
C LYS A 385 78.89 -23.57 -77.98
N SER A 386 79.57 -23.99 -76.91
CA SER A 386 80.93 -24.54 -76.98
C SER A 386 80.99 -25.79 -77.88
N GLN A 387 80.03 -26.72 -77.75
CA GLN A 387 79.92 -27.88 -78.63
C GLN A 387 79.68 -27.50 -80.09
N LEU A 388 78.88 -26.47 -80.37
CA LEU A 388 78.65 -25.92 -81.70
C LEU A 388 79.91 -25.29 -82.30
N GLU A 389 80.69 -24.55 -81.49
CA GLU A 389 81.97 -23.99 -81.92
C GLU A 389 83.00 -25.10 -82.21
N ASP A 390 83.09 -26.12 -81.36
CA ASP A 390 83.94 -27.29 -81.57
C ASP A 390 83.56 -28.10 -82.82
N THR A 391 82.25 -28.31 -83.04
CA THR A 391 81.76 -28.98 -84.26
C THR A 391 81.99 -28.13 -85.50
N GLY A 392 81.82 -26.81 -85.42
CA GLY A 392 82.19 -25.88 -86.48
C GLY A 392 83.69 -25.91 -86.80
N ALA A 393 84.54 -25.96 -85.78
CA ALA A 393 85.99 -26.09 -85.95
C ALA A 393 86.37 -27.44 -86.58
N ARG A 394 85.71 -28.54 -86.17
CA ARG A 394 85.89 -29.86 -86.81
C ARG A 394 85.43 -29.87 -88.26
N ALA A 395 84.28 -29.28 -88.57
CA ALA A 395 83.76 -29.16 -89.93
C ALA A 395 84.70 -28.32 -90.83
N SER A 396 85.23 -27.21 -90.30
CA SER A 396 86.24 -26.39 -90.97
C SER A 396 87.54 -27.15 -91.22
N MET A 397 88.03 -27.92 -90.22
CA MET A 397 89.18 -28.80 -90.41
C MET A 397 88.92 -29.91 -91.43
N GLU A 398 87.72 -30.47 -91.47
CA GLU A 398 87.35 -31.49 -92.47
C GLU A 398 87.28 -30.89 -93.87
N GLN A 399 86.73 -29.67 -94.01
CA GLN A 399 86.73 -28.93 -95.27
C GLN A 399 88.16 -28.61 -95.72
N ALA A 400 89.02 -28.11 -94.82
CA ALA A 400 90.43 -27.88 -95.11
C ALA A 400 91.17 -29.17 -95.50
N ARG A 401 90.83 -30.31 -94.91
CA ARG A 401 91.35 -31.63 -95.34
C ARG A 401 90.86 -32.02 -96.73
N ARG A 402 89.60 -31.75 -97.08
CA ARG A 402 89.08 -32.01 -98.43
C ARG A 402 89.76 -31.11 -99.46
N GLU A 403 89.91 -29.82 -99.17
CA GLU A 403 90.63 -28.88 -100.04
C GLU A 403 92.11 -29.27 -100.20
N ALA A 404 92.78 -29.70 -99.12
CA ALA A 404 94.14 -30.22 -99.18
C ALA A 404 94.23 -31.53 -99.99
N ALA A 405 93.25 -32.42 -99.86
CA ALA A 405 93.17 -33.66 -100.63
C ALA A 405 92.91 -33.38 -102.12
N GLU A 406 92.03 -32.44 -102.45
CA GLU A 406 91.80 -31.98 -103.83
C GLU A 406 93.06 -31.37 -104.42
N LYS A 407 93.76 -30.52 -103.67
CA LYS A 407 95.03 -29.93 -104.10
C LYS A 407 96.11 -30.98 -104.33
N ALA A 408 96.22 -31.98 -103.46
CA ALA A 408 97.13 -33.12 -103.65
C ALA A 408 96.75 -33.97 -104.87
N LEU A 409 95.45 -34.12 -105.16
CA LEU A 409 94.97 -34.79 -106.37
C LEU A 409 95.33 -34.00 -107.63
N GLN A 410 95.25 -32.68 -107.57
CA GLN A 410 95.62 -31.76 -108.64
C GLN A 410 97.14 -31.78 -108.90
N GLU A 411 97.97 -31.82 -107.85
CA GLU A 411 99.42 -32.01 -107.94
C GLU A 411 99.79 -33.39 -108.51
N MET A 412 99.05 -34.45 -108.15
CA MET A 412 99.22 -35.78 -108.78
C MET A 412 98.88 -35.75 -110.27
N GLN A 413 97.83 -35.03 -110.68
CA GLN A 413 97.48 -34.88 -112.09
C GLN A 413 98.56 -34.09 -112.87
N LEU A 414 99.12 -33.03 -112.28
CA LEU A 414 100.23 -32.26 -112.86
C LEU A 414 101.51 -33.10 -112.95
N SER A 415 101.81 -33.93 -111.94
CA SER A 415 102.92 -34.89 -111.98
C SER A 415 102.71 -35.99 -113.03
N SER A 416 101.47 -36.45 -113.24
CA SER A 416 101.15 -37.40 -114.31
C SER A 416 101.24 -36.78 -115.70
N ALA A 417 100.96 -35.48 -115.82
CA ALA A 417 101.18 -34.72 -117.05
C ALA A 417 102.68 -34.55 -117.34
N ASP A 418 103.51 -34.29 -116.33
CA ASP A 418 104.98 -34.25 -116.48
C ASP A 418 105.58 -35.63 -116.80
N ALA A 419 105.00 -36.72 -116.29
CA ALA A 419 105.39 -38.08 -116.67
C ALA A 419 105.00 -38.43 -118.12
N ALA A 420 103.87 -37.91 -118.61
CA ALA A 420 103.43 -38.07 -119.99
C ALA A 420 104.31 -37.28 -120.99
N VAL A 421 104.78 -36.08 -120.61
CA VAL A 421 105.72 -35.29 -121.42
C VAL A 421 107.10 -35.97 -121.51
N LYS A 422 107.59 -36.56 -120.41
CA LYS A 422 108.85 -37.34 -120.43
C LYS A 422 108.79 -38.61 -121.27
N MET A 423 107.63 -39.27 -121.38
CA MET A 423 107.45 -40.41 -122.29
C MET A 423 107.37 -39.99 -123.76
N ALA A 424 106.81 -38.81 -124.05
CA ALA A 424 106.76 -38.27 -125.42
C ALA A 424 108.16 -37.87 -125.95
N ASP A 425 109.06 -37.36 -125.09
CA ASP A 425 110.43 -37.03 -125.49
C ASP A 425 111.34 -38.27 -125.66
N MET A 426 111.03 -39.39 -124.96
CA MET A 426 111.75 -40.65 -125.17
C MET A 426 111.41 -41.34 -126.51
N GLN A 427 110.23 -41.06 -127.08
CA GLN A 427 109.81 -41.63 -128.37
C GLN A 427 110.34 -40.89 -129.61
N LYS A 428 111.05 -39.77 -129.45
CA LYS A 428 111.76 -39.06 -130.52
C LYS A 428 113.24 -39.49 -130.69
N GLN A 429 113.69 -40.51 -129.95
CA GLN A 429 115.03 -41.11 -130.06
C GLN A 429 115.04 -42.48 -130.77
N LEU A 430 113.98 -42.81 -131.51
CA LEU A 430 113.90 -43.90 -132.49
C LEU A 430 113.40 -43.32 -133.82
#